data_AF-A0A661GVI9-F1
#
_entry.id   AF-A0A661GVI9-F1
#
_cell.length_a   1.000
_cell.length_b   1.000
_cell.length_c   1.000
_cell.angle_alpha   90.00
_cell.angle_beta   90.00
_cell.angle_gamma   90.00
#
_symmetry.space_group_name_H-M   'P 1'
#
loop_
_entity.id
_entity.type
_entity.pdbx_description
1 polymer ?
#
loop_
_entity_poly.entity_id
_entity_poly.type
_entity_poly.pdbx_seq_one_letter_code
_entity_poly.pdbx_strand_id
1 'polypeptide(L)'
;MTQKFTNNASTTLANSISAITTSILVTDGSGFPTVNGADPDDFSMCTLENSSGLFEIVKVTEHTSGSAVFVVVRAQEGTGVDPDVEGYAYATSDRYELRLTAGAMNEFLQRSGDTVDGGVY
;
A
#
# COMPACT_ATOMS: atom_id res chain seq x y z
N MET A 1 -9.27 6.28 11.83
CA MET A 1 -8.38 5.83 10.75
C MET A 1 -8.87 6.34 9.39
N THR A 2 -8.04 7.06 8.65
CA THR A 2 -8.27 7.68 7.35
C THR A 2 -7.28 7.10 6.35
N GLN A 3 -7.74 6.22 5.47
CA GLN A 3 -6.91 5.72 4.37
C GLN A 3 -6.80 6.78 3.26
N LYS A 4 -5.58 7.09 2.83
CA LYS A 4 -5.27 8.00 1.72
C LYS A 4 -5.09 7.25 0.42
N PHE A 5 -5.53 7.88 -0.66
CA PHE A 5 -5.44 7.33 -2.02
C PHE A 5 -4.96 8.40 -2.99
N THR A 6 -4.22 7.96 -4.01
CA THR A 6 -3.95 8.70 -5.24
C THR A 6 -4.20 7.77 -6.43
N ASN A 7 -4.32 8.32 -7.63
CA ASN A 7 -4.58 7.49 -8.81
C ASN A 7 -3.30 6.76 -9.23
N ASN A 8 -3.35 5.42 -9.23
CA ASN A 8 -2.41 4.53 -9.91
C ASN A 8 -0.92 4.83 -9.60
N ALA A 9 -0.59 5.16 -8.36
CA ALA A 9 0.81 5.38 -7.97
C ALA A 9 1.59 4.06 -8.03
N SER A 10 2.70 4.04 -8.75
CA SER A 10 3.53 2.86 -8.98
C SER A 10 4.98 3.29 -9.12
N THR A 11 5.88 2.48 -8.57
CA THR A 11 7.32 2.69 -8.58
C THR A 11 8.03 1.35 -8.37
N THR A 12 9.35 1.39 -8.21
CA THR A 12 10.14 0.20 -7.90
C THR A 12 11.04 0.43 -6.69
N LEU A 13 11.46 -0.65 -6.04
CA LEU A 13 12.45 -0.59 -4.97
C LEU A 13 13.79 -0.07 -5.49
N ALA A 14 14.39 0.88 -4.77
CA ALA A 14 15.72 1.40 -5.07
C ALA A 14 16.84 0.49 -4.52
N ASN A 15 16.53 -0.40 -3.58
CA ASN A 15 17.43 -1.38 -3.00
C ASN A 15 16.66 -2.64 -2.56
N SER A 16 17.37 -3.75 -2.41
CA SER A 16 16.78 -4.97 -1.84
C SER A 16 16.41 -4.77 -0.37
N ILE A 17 15.34 -5.42 0.06
CA ILE A 17 14.81 -5.36 1.43
C ILE A 17 14.65 -6.77 2.01
N SER A 18 14.81 -6.89 3.32
CA SER A 18 14.51 -8.12 4.05
C SER A 18 13.05 -8.15 4.51
N ALA A 19 12.63 -9.29 5.08
CA ALA A 19 11.30 -9.44 5.68
C ALA A 19 11.01 -8.33 6.72
N ILE A 20 11.99 -8.03 7.59
CA ILE A 20 11.82 -7.09 8.71
C ILE A 20 12.08 -5.61 8.35
N THR A 21 12.36 -5.30 7.09
CA THR A 21 12.66 -3.92 6.69
C THR A 21 11.38 -3.08 6.68
N THR A 22 11.32 -2.06 7.53
CA THR A 22 10.16 -1.16 7.69
C THR A 22 10.36 0.22 7.04
N SER A 23 11.59 0.61 6.74
CA SER A 23 11.92 1.79 5.95
C SER A 23 12.16 1.37 4.49
N ILE A 24 11.17 1.58 3.64
CA ILE A 24 11.21 1.20 2.23
C ILE A 24 11.70 2.40 1.41
N LEU A 25 12.76 2.20 0.63
CA LEU A 25 13.28 3.19 -0.30
C LEU A 25 12.88 2.79 -1.72
N VAL A 26 12.20 3.70 -2.42
CA VAL A 26 11.75 3.53 -3.81
C VAL A 26 12.51 4.46 -4.76
N THR A 27 12.38 4.21 -6.05
CA THR A 27 12.99 5.06 -7.08
C THR A 27 12.34 6.44 -7.20
N ASP A 28 11.03 6.52 -6.96
CA ASP A 28 10.25 7.77 -6.94
C ASP A 28 8.97 7.55 -6.13
N GLY A 29 8.68 8.41 -5.17
CA GLY A 29 7.45 8.40 -4.36
C GLY A 29 6.51 9.57 -4.67
N SER A 30 6.80 10.40 -5.67
CA SER A 30 6.04 11.63 -5.97
C SER A 30 4.56 11.41 -6.30
N GLY A 31 4.20 10.24 -6.85
CA GLY A 31 2.80 9.87 -7.15
C GLY A 31 1.97 9.41 -5.95
N PHE A 32 2.60 9.12 -4.81
CA PHE A 32 1.96 8.55 -3.63
C PHE A 32 1.39 9.63 -2.70
N PRO A 33 0.31 9.32 -1.93
CA PRO A 33 -0.26 10.27 -0.98
C PRO A 33 0.74 10.62 0.12
N THR A 34 0.62 11.83 0.66
CA THR A 34 1.26 12.14 1.96
C THR A 34 0.51 11.41 3.07
N VAL A 35 1.27 10.74 3.94
CA VAL A 35 0.80 10.10 5.16
C VAL A 35 1.53 10.75 6.33
N ASN A 36 0.77 11.40 7.22
CA ASN A 36 1.33 12.09 8.37
C ASN A 36 1.71 11.11 9.48
N GLY A 37 3.01 10.84 9.68
CA GLY A 37 3.49 9.96 10.75
C GLY A 37 3.18 10.41 12.18
N ALA A 38 2.75 11.66 12.39
CA ALA A 38 2.28 12.15 13.68
C ALA A 38 0.79 11.84 13.94
N ASP A 39 0.03 11.43 12.92
CA ASP A 39 -1.37 11.03 13.02
C ASP A 39 -1.48 9.51 12.87
N PRO A 40 -1.69 8.74 13.97
CA PRO A 40 -1.78 7.28 13.91
C PRO A 40 -2.99 6.77 13.13
N ASP A 41 -3.96 7.64 12.86
CA ASP A 41 -5.11 7.34 12.03
C ASP A 41 -4.82 7.56 10.54
N ASP A 42 -3.78 8.28 10.14
CA ASP A 42 -3.44 8.54 8.74
C ASP A 42 -2.59 7.40 8.17
N PHE A 43 -3.02 6.79 7.06
CA PHE A 43 -2.28 5.70 6.44
C PHE A 43 -2.59 5.55 4.95
N SER A 44 -1.79 4.77 4.23
CA SER A 44 -2.15 4.24 2.91
C SER A 44 -1.76 2.77 2.80
N MET A 45 -2.39 2.03 1.90
CA MET A 45 -2.05 0.64 1.62
C MET A 45 -1.27 0.57 0.31
N CYS A 46 -0.11 -0.06 0.35
CA CYS A 46 0.71 -0.35 -0.82
C CYS A 46 0.92 -1.85 -0.97
N THR A 47 1.39 -2.28 -2.13
CA THR A 47 1.69 -3.66 -2.45
C THR A 47 3.10 -3.77 -3.00
N LEU A 48 3.91 -4.62 -2.38
CA LEU A 48 5.16 -5.13 -2.93
C LEU A 48 4.86 -6.33 -3.81
N GLU A 49 5.43 -6.41 -5.01
CA GLU A 49 5.30 -7.58 -5.88
C GLU A 49 6.59 -7.84 -6.66
N ASN A 50 7.05 -9.10 -6.65
CA ASN A 50 8.19 -9.51 -7.46
C ASN A 50 7.77 -10.07 -8.83
N SER A 51 8.75 -10.32 -9.70
CA SER A 51 8.50 -10.85 -11.05
C SER A 51 7.85 -12.24 -11.12
N SER A 52 7.84 -12.99 -10.01
CA SER A 52 7.19 -14.31 -9.90
C SER A 52 5.74 -14.22 -9.44
N GLY A 53 5.21 -13.01 -9.19
CA GLY A 53 3.84 -12.78 -8.70
C GLY A 53 3.69 -12.94 -7.19
N LEU A 54 4.79 -13.07 -6.44
CA LEU A 54 4.76 -13.06 -4.99
C LEU A 54 4.47 -11.63 -4.52
N PHE A 55 3.39 -11.45 -3.76
CA PHE A 55 2.97 -10.14 -3.30
C PHE A 55 2.76 -10.05 -1.78
N GLU A 56 2.89 -8.83 -1.28
CA GLU A 56 2.68 -8.47 0.12
C GLU A 56 2.02 -7.10 0.19
N ILE A 57 0.94 -6.98 0.96
CA ILE A 57 0.31 -5.70 1.28
C ILE A 57 1.01 -5.10 2.50
N VAL A 58 1.35 -3.82 2.42
CA VAL A 58 1.99 -3.07 3.51
C VAL A 58 1.15 -1.83 3.86
N LYS A 59 1.10 -1.50 5.15
CA LYS A 59 0.46 -0.27 5.63
C LYS A 59 1.52 0.79 5.78
N VAL A 60 1.47 1.84 4.96
CA VAL A 60 2.30 3.02 5.10
C VAL A 60 1.79 3.86 6.27
N THR A 61 2.66 4.12 7.23
CA THR A 61 2.37 4.96 8.40
C THR A 61 3.07 6.31 8.33
N GLU A 62 4.03 6.49 7.42
CA GLU A 62 4.64 7.79 7.15
C GLU A 62 5.13 7.85 5.71
N HIS A 63 4.77 8.93 5.02
CA HIS A 63 5.33 9.28 3.72
C HIS A 63 5.12 10.78 3.47
N THR A 64 6.19 11.48 3.11
CA THR A 64 6.11 12.89 2.69
C THR A 64 6.05 12.97 1.17
N SER A 65 5.14 13.76 0.60
CA SER A 65 5.05 13.96 -0.86
C SER A 65 6.41 14.26 -1.50
N GLY A 66 6.77 13.50 -2.55
CA GLY A 66 8.04 13.65 -3.27
C GLY A 66 9.25 12.99 -2.58
N SER A 67 9.08 12.44 -1.38
CA SER A 67 10.08 11.59 -0.74
C SER A 67 10.19 10.25 -1.47
N ALA A 68 11.37 9.63 -1.41
CA ALA A 68 11.59 8.26 -1.83
C ALA A 68 11.44 7.26 -0.68
N VAL A 69 11.21 7.72 0.55
CA VAL A 69 11.21 6.90 1.77
C VAL A 69 9.80 6.76 2.34
N PHE A 70 9.41 5.52 2.59
CA PHE A 70 8.16 5.13 3.23
C PHE A 70 8.45 4.39 4.53
N VAL A 71 7.76 4.74 5.61
CA VAL A 71 7.73 3.92 6.84
C VAL A 71 6.48 3.06 6.79
N VAL A 72 6.64 1.75 6.96
CA VAL A 72 5.57 0.78 6.79
C VAL A 72 5.49 -0.24 7.93
N VAL A 73 4.28 -0.73 8.14
CA VAL A 73 4.02 -2.01 8.80
C VAL A 73 3.85 -3.06 7.70
N ARG A 74 4.62 -4.14 7.80
CA ARG A 74 4.70 -5.22 6.79
C ARG A 74 3.53 -6.19 6.93
N ALA A 75 3.30 -6.97 5.88
CA ALA A 75 2.50 -8.19 5.91
C ALA A 75 1.05 -8.00 6.44
N GLN A 76 0.36 -7.03 5.85
CA GLN A 76 -1.00 -6.66 6.21
C GLN A 76 -2.03 -7.51 5.48
N GLU A 77 -3.27 -7.47 5.95
CA GLU A 77 -4.41 -8.21 5.38
C GLU A 77 -4.17 -9.73 5.25
N GLY A 78 -3.33 -10.30 6.13
CA GLY A 78 -2.98 -11.72 6.10
C GLY A 78 -2.05 -12.13 4.95
N THR A 79 -1.44 -11.16 4.26
CA THR A 79 -0.41 -11.42 3.24
C THR A 79 0.96 -11.54 3.91
N GLY A 80 1.81 -12.47 3.47
CA GLY A 80 3.11 -12.76 4.10
C GLY A 80 3.49 -14.24 4.06
N VAL A 81 4.67 -14.62 4.58
CA VAL A 81 5.08 -16.02 4.77
C VAL A 81 4.67 -16.46 6.18
N ASP A 82 3.96 -17.59 6.28
CA ASP A 82 3.65 -18.34 7.52
C ASP A 82 2.83 -17.57 8.59
N PRO A 83 2.03 -18.23 9.45
CA PRO A 83 1.07 -17.58 10.36
C PRO A 83 1.71 -16.76 11.49
N ASP A 84 3.04 -16.71 11.59
CA ASP A 84 3.80 -15.96 12.61
C ASP A 84 4.51 -14.68 12.08
N VAL A 85 4.35 -14.39 10.77
CA VAL A 85 4.50 -13.14 10.00
C VAL A 85 5.54 -12.05 10.40
N GLU A 86 6.56 -11.87 9.54
CA GLU A 86 7.43 -10.66 9.48
C GLU A 86 7.44 -9.97 8.09
N GLY A 87 7.12 -10.67 6.99
CA GLY A 87 7.12 -10.16 5.60
C GLY A 87 7.94 -11.03 4.63
N TYR A 88 7.95 -10.70 3.33
CA TYR A 88 8.83 -11.33 2.33
C TYR A 88 10.10 -10.49 2.09
N ALA A 89 11.16 -11.14 1.61
CA ALA A 89 12.31 -10.43 1.03
C ALA A 89 12.03 -10.07 -0.42
N TYR A 90 12.44 -8.86 -0.82
CA TYR A 90 12.31 -8.37 -2.18
C TYR A 90 13.66 -7.84 -2.69
N ALA A 91 13.87 -7.93 -3.98
CA ALA A 91 15.05 -7.42 -4.65
C ALA A 91 14.85 -5.96 -5.09
N THR A 92 15.95 -5.27 -5.36
CA THR A 92 15.89 -4.00 -6.09
C THR A 92 15.10 -4.17 -7.38
N SER A 93 14.41 -3.11 -7.80
CA SER A 93 13.54 -3.08 -8.98
C SER A 93 12.26 -3.93 -8.90
N ASP A 94 12.01 -4.66 -7.80
CA ASP A 94 10.67 -5.21 -7.55
C ASP A 94 9.66 -4.07 -7.38
N ARG A 95 8.39 -4.34 -7.72
CA ARG A 95 7.35 -3.31 -7.80
C ARG A 95 6.88 -2.89 -6.41
N TYR A 96 6.58 -1.61 -6.28
CA TYR A 96 5.91 -1.03 -5.12
C TYR A 96 4.78 -0.13 -5.61
N GLU A 97 3.53 -0.45 -5.27
CA GLU A 97 2.36 0.19 -5.89
C GLU A 97 1.28 0.49 -4.87
N LEU A 98 0.60 1.62 -5.04
CA LEU A 98 -0.65 1.87 -4.33
C LEU A 98 -1.77 1.14 -5.07
N ARG A 99 -2.31 0.09 -4.44
CA ARG A 99 -3.40 -0.71 -4.99
C ARG A 99 -4.63 -0.58 -4.11
N LEU A 100 -5.80 -0.68 -4.74
CA LEU A 100 -7.04 -0.90 -4.02
C LEU A 100 -7.04 -2.33 -3.47
N THR A 101 -7.19 -2.48 -2.16
CA THR A 101 -7.17 -3.79 -1.48
C THR A 101 -8.56 -4.28 -1.14
N ALA A 102 -8.69 -5.58 -0.84
CA ALA A 102 -9.94 -6.13 -0.35
C ALA A 102 -10.32 -5.52 1.01
N GLY A 103 -9.34 -5.32 1.91
CA GLY A 103 -9.55 -4.62 3.18
C GLY A 103 -10.18 -3.25 2.98
N ALA A 104 -9.62 -2.43 2.10
CA ALA A 104 -10.14 -1.10 1.80
C ALA A 104 -11.60 -1.14 1.29
N MET A 105 -11.92 -2.07 0.39
CA MET A 105 -13.27 -2.21 -0.16
C MET A 105 -14.30 -2.80 0.81
N ASN A 106 -13.84 -3.55 1.82
CA ASN A 106 -14.70 -4.06 2.89
C ASN A 106 -15.03 -2.97 3.91
N GLU A 107 -14.12 -2.01 4.13
CA GLU A 107 -14.38 -0.83 4.96
C GLU A 107 -15.25 0.22 4.25
N PHE A 108 -15.22 0.23 2.91
CA PHE A 108 -16.06 1.12 2.12
C PHE A 108 -17.55 0.73 2.26
N LEU A 109 -18.41 1.73 2.50
CA LEU A 109 -19.86 1.53 2.53
C LEU A 109 -20.37 1.10 1.15
N GLN A 110 -20.63 -0.19 0.99
CA GLN A 110 -21.21 -0.74 -0.22
C GLN A 110 -22.72 -0.50 -0.24
N ARG A 111 -23.25 -0.03 -1.38
CA ARG A 111 -24.70 0.16 -1.57
C ARG A 111 -25.41 -1.19 -1.48
N SER A 112 -26.21 -1.38 -0.44
CA SER A 112 -27.07 -2.56 -0.26
C SER A 112 -28.44 -2.34 -0.91
N GLY A 113 -28.53 -2.43 -2.25
CA GLY A 113 -29.81 -2.45 -2.97
C GLY A 113 -29.76 -1.82 -4.36
N ASP A 114 -30.68 -2.23 -5.24
CA ASP A 114 -30.76 -1.80 -6.63
C ASP A 114 -31.88 -0.79 -6.87
N THR A 115 -31.57 0.49 -6.72
CA THR A 115 -32.17 1.49 -7.61
C THR A 115 -31.11 2.54 -7.90
N VAL A 116 -30.60 2.54 -9.12
CA VAL A 116 -29.95 3.71 -9.70
C VAL A 116 -31.02 4.35 -10.57
N ASP A 117 -31.67 5.40 -10.08
CA ASP A 117 -32.51 6.24 -10.94
C ASP A 117 -31.54 6.97 -11.88
N GLY A 118 -31.39 6.44 -13.08
CA GLY A 118 -30.72 7.13 -14.16
C GLY A 118 -31.48 8.41 -14.45
N GLY A 119 -30.93 9.55 -14.03
CA GLY A 119 -31.39 10.84 -14.52
C GLY A 119 -31.32 10.80 -16.05
N VAL A 120 -32.47 11.01 -16.69
CA VAL A 120 -32.57 11.17 -18.14
C VAL A 120 -31.68 12.36 -18.52
N TYR A 121 -30.64 12.11 -19.31
CA TYR A 121 -29.96 13.13 -20.10
C TYR A 121 -30.50 13.08 -21.52
#